data_AF-A0A1G3LDT4-F1
#
_entry.id   AF-A0A1G3LDT4-F1
#
_cell.length_a   1.000
_cell.length_b   1.000
_cell.length_c   1.000
_cell.angle_alpha   90.00
_cell.angle_beta   90.00
_cell.angle_gamma   90.00
#
_symmetry.space_group_name_H-M   'P 1'
#
loop_
_entity.id
_entity.type
_entity.pdbx_description
1 polymer ?
#
loop_
_entity_poly.entity_id
_entity_poly.type
_entity_poly.pdbx_seq_one_letter_code
_entity_poly.pdbx_strand_id
1 'polypeptide(L)' 'MSDNSKPKMELTDINFKRAAINISHSIIDKIEMTKTPEELEKQMEYASNDFLRLLENYKIEKSK' A
#
# COMPACT_ATOMS: atom_id res chain seq x y z
N MET A 1 25.84 8.84 -26.39
CA MET A 1 24.37 8.87 -26.46
C MET A 1 23.86 8.39 -25.11
N SER A 2 23.10 9.19 -24.36
CA SER A 2 22.55 8.74 -23.07
C SER A 2 21.38 7.79 -23.34
N ASP A 3 21.54 6.55 -22.93
CA ASP A 3 20.50 5.53 -23.06
C ASP A 3 19.30 5.95 -22.20
N ASN A 4 18.23 6.38 -22.87
CA ASN A 4 17.03 6.98 -22.24
C ASN A 4 16.02 5.90 -21.82
N SER A 5 16.47 4.66 -21.61
CA SER A 5 15.61 3.56 -21.19
C SER A 5 15.22 3.76 -19.72
N LYS A 6 13.98 4.19 -19.47
CA LYS A 6 13.40 4.17 -18.12
C LYS A 6 13.68 2.78 -17.51
N PRO A 7 14.24 2.70 -16.29
CA PRO A 7 14.51 1.41 -15.67
C PRO A 7 13.21 0.60 -15.62
N LYS A 8 13.24 -0.61 -16.20
CA LYS A 8 12.10 -1.52 -16.16
C LYS A 8 11.84 -1.84 -14.70
N MET A 9 10.66 -1.43 -14.23
CA MET A 9 10.22 -1.74 -12.87
C MET A 9 10.09 -3.26 -12.74
N GLU A 10 10.65 -3.82 -11.67
CA GLU A 10 10.55 -5.25 -11.43
C GLU A 10 9.09 -5.62 -11.12
N LEU A 11 8.69 -6.84 -11.45
CA LEU A 11 7.32 -7.32 -11.23
C LEU A 11 6.92 -7.18 -9.75
N THR A 12 7.86 -7.41 -8.82
CA THR A 12 7.68 -7.22 -7.38
C THR A 12 7.31 -5.77 -7.03
N ASP A 13 7.96 -4.78 -7.67
CA ASP A 13 7.68 -3.35 -7.45
C ASP A 13 6.31 -2.97 -7.98
N ILE A 14 5.95 -3.51 -9.15
CA ILE A 14 4.64 -3.28 -9.77
C ILE A 14 3.54 -3.85 -8.88
N ASN A 15 3.72 -5.08 -8.38
CA ASN A 15 2.75 -5.74 -7.52
C ASN A 15 2.61 -5.04 -6.17
N PHE A 16 3.72 -4.62 -5.56
CA PHE A 16 3.69 -3.81 -4.34
C PHE A 16 2.92 -2.50 -4.53
N LYS A 17 3.21 -1.75 -5.60
CA LYS A 17 2.51 -0.49 -5.91
C LYS A 17 1.01 -0.70 -6.15
N ARG A 18 0.64 -1.75 -6.89
CA ARG A 18 -0.78 -2.11 -7.11
C ARG A 18 -1.49 -2.45 -5.80
N ALA A 19 -0.86 -3.24 -4.94
CA ALA A 19 -1.41 -3.59 -3.64
C ALA A 19 -1.56 -2.36 -2.74
N ALA A 20 -0.57 -1.46 -2.74
CA ALA A 20 -0.64 -0.20 -2.00
C ALA A 20 -1.82 0.67 -2.46
N ILE A 21 -2.01 0.83 -3.77
CA ILE A 21 -3.14 1.58 -4.33
C ILE A 21 -4.49 0.97 -3.91
N ASN A 22 -4.61 -0.35 -3.97
CA ASN A 22 -5.85 -1.03 -3.59
C ASN A 22 -6.15 -0.87 -2.09
N ILE A 23 -5.13 -0.96 -1.24
CA ILE A 23 -5.26 -0.71 0.20
C ILE A 23 -5.66 0.75 0.44
N SER A 24 -5.04 1.72 -0.24
CA SER A 24 -5.44 3.13 -0.17
C SER A 24 -6.91 3.35 -0.49
N HIS A 25 -7.42 2.79 -1.59
CA HIS A 25 -8.84 2.93 -1.94
C HIS A 25 -9.75 2.31 -0.88
N SER A 26 -9.43 1.10 -0.42
CA SER A 26 -10.19 0.43 0.65
C SER A 26 -10.23 1.26 1.94
N ILE A 27 -9.13 1.94 2.28
CA ILE A 27 -9.05 2.82 3.46
C ILE A 27 -9.92 4.06 3.26
N ILE A 28 -9.85 4.71 2.09
CA ILE A 28 -10.67 5.89 1.77
C ILE A 28 -12.15 5.53 1.88
N ASP A 29 -12.57 4.43 1.24
CA ASP A 29 -13.96 3.97 1.27
C ASP A 29 -14.43 3.72 2.71
N LYS A 30 -13.60 3.07 3.54
CA LYS A 30 -13.91 2.81 4.95
C LYS A 30 -14.03 4.09 5.77
N ILE A 31 -13.13 5.06 5.54
CA ILE A 31 -13.15 6.37 6.23
C ILE A 31 -14.42 7.12 5.86
N GLU A 32 -14.78 7.18 4.58
CA GLU A 32 -16.01 7.84 4.11
C GLU A 32 -17.28 7.23 4.71
N MET A 33 -17.25 5.95 5.07
CA MET A 33 -18.38 5.25 5.71
C MET A 33 -18.42 5.37 7.23
N THR A 34 -17.37 5.88 7.89
CA THR A 34 -17.33 6.02 9.35
C THR A 34 -18.30 7.09 9.85
N LYS A 35 -18.96 6.81 10.97
CA LYS A 35 -20.01 7.69 11.52
C LYS A 35 -19.63 8.32 12.85
N THR A 36 -18.64 7.75 13.54
CA THR A 36 -18.13 8.29 14.81
C THR A 36 -16.61 8.43 14.81
N PRO A 37 -16.06 9.32 15.66
CA PRO A 37 -14.62 9.46 15.84
C PRO A 37 -13.93 8.16 16.25
N GLU A 38 -14.56 7.33 17.09
CA GLU A 38 -13.99 6.06 17.56
C GLU A 38 -13.94 5.01 16.44
N GLU A 39 -14.96 4.96 15.58
CA GLU A 39 -14.92 4.13 14.38
C GLU A 39 -13.80 4.58 13.43
N LEU A 40 -13.62 5.88 13.26
CA LEU A 40 -12.55 6.46 12.45
C LEU A 40 -11.17 6.09 12.99
N GLU A 41 -10.94 6.25 14.30
CA GLU A 41 -9.68 5.88 14.96
C GLU A 41 -9.35 4.40 14.71
N LYS A 42 -10.34 3.52 14.90
CA LYS A 42 -10.19 2.08 14.64
C LYS A 42 -9.88 1.77 13.18
N GLN A 43 -10.52 2.46 12.22
CA GLN A 43 -10.21 2.28 10.80
C GLN A 43 -8.79 2.76 10.47
N MET A 44 -8.32 3.84 11.10
CA MET A 44 -6.95 4.34 10.92
C MET A 44 -5.91 3.36 11.47
N GLU A 45 -6.18 2.71 12.61
CA GLU A 45 -5.30 1.65 13.14
C GLU A 45 -5.22 0.46 12.18
N TYR A 46 -6.35 -0.01 11.64
CA TYR A 46 -6.35 -1.08 10.66
C TYR A 46 -5.63 -0.71 9.37
N ALA A 47 -5.86 0.51 8.87
CA ALA A 47 -5.19 1.07 7.71
C ALA A 47 -3.66 1.06 7.88
N SER A 48 -3.18 1.53 9.04
CA SER A 48 -1.76 1.55 9.39
C SER A 48 -1.16 0.14 9.39
N ASN A 49 -1.84 -0.81 10.04
CA ASN A 49 -1.39 -2.21 10.11
C ASN A 49 -1.34 -2.88 8.74
N ASP A 50 -2.32 -2.64 7.87
CA ASP A 50 -2.35 -3.18 6.50
C ASP A 50 -1.16 -2.67 5.68
N PHE A 51 -0.83 -1.38 5.80
CA PHE A 51 0.34 -0.80 5.13
C PHE A 51 1.66 -1.32 5.66
N LEU A 52 1.81 -1.43 6.98
CA LEU A 52 3.03 -1.96 7.60
C LEU A 52 3.28 -3.40 7.15
N ARG A 53 2.23 -4.23 7.14
CA ARG A 53 2.31 -5.62 6.69
C ARG A 53 2.65 -5.73 5.20
N LEU A 54 2.05 -4.89 4.35
CA LEU A 54 2.40 -4.84 2.94
C LEU A 54 3.89 -4.49 2.75
N LEU A 55 4.39 -3.49 3.50
CA LEU A 55 5.78 -3.06 3.44
C LEU A 55 6.75 -4.15 3.91
N GLU A 56 6.41 -4.87 4.99
CA GLU A 56 7.19 -5.99 5.49
C GLU A 56 7.28 -7.12 4.46
N ASN A 57 6.15 -7.53 3.89
CA ASN A 57 6.10 -8.55 2.84
C ASN A 57 6.95 -8.16 1.64
N TYR A 58 6.87 -6.90 1.20
CA TYR A 58 7.69 -6.41 0.10
C TYR A 58 9.19 -6.45 0.40
N LYS A 59 9.61 -6.06 1.61
CA LYS A 59 11.02 -6.16 2.04
C LYS A 59 11.51 -7.60 2.02
N ILE A 60 10.69 -8.54 2.51
CA ILE A 60 11.00 -9.97 2.51
C ILE A 60 11.16 -10.47 1.07
N GLU A 61 10.18 -10.19 0.20
CA GLU A 61 10.22 -10.62 -1.21
C GLU A 61 11.40 -10.01 -1.98
N LYS A 62 11.80 -8.77 -1.69
CA LYS A 62 12.99 -8.14 -2.29
C LYS A 62 14.32 -8.70 -1.79
N SER A 63 14.33 -9.33 -0.63
CA SER A 63 15.53 -9.93 -0.03
C SER A 63 15.76 -11.39 -0.41
N LYS A 64 14.81 -12.00 -1.13
CA LYS A 64 14.92 -13.34 -1.73
C LYS A 64 15.58 -13.26 -3.10
#